data_AF-A0A2V5N0U4-F1
#
_entry.id   AF-A0A2V5N0U4-F1
#
_cell.length_a   1.000
_cell.length_b   1.000
_cell.length_c   1.000
_cell.angle_alpha   90.00
_cell.angle_beta   90.00
_cell.angle_gamma   90.00
#
_symmetry.space_group_name_H-M   'P 1'
#
loop_
_entity.id
_entity.type
_entity.pdbx_description
1 polymer ?
#
loop_
_entity_poly.entity_id
_entity_poly.type
_entity_poly.pdbx_seq_one_letter_code
_entity_poly.pdbx_strand_id
1 'polypeptide(L)'
;MIEMLPNFVPYIPETAPFTPEQRAYLNGLFAGLFSSAPALAARQDPPVAAQPSQPLTILFGSQTGNAEALAKRMAKEAGRHGFAPTAYDLAQYPRDQLTAEKYLLLLTSTYGEGDP
;
A
#
# COMPACT_ATOMS: atom_id res chain seq x y z
N MET A 1 -11.39 20.99 -27.26
CA MET A 1 -12.32 19.85 -27.22
C MET A 1 -11.47 18.58 -27.26
N ILE A 2 -11.40 17.82 -26.17
CA ILE A 2 -10.65 16.56 -26.12
C ILE A 2 -11.71 15.46 -26.17
N GLU A 3 -11.76 14.73 -27.29
CA GLU A 3 -12.62 13.56 -27.48
C GLU A 3 -12.19 12.44 -26.52
N MET A 4 -13.09 12.03 -25.64
CA MET A 4 -12.92 10.90 -24.73
C MET A 4 -13.10 9.62 -25.55
N LEU A 5 -12.01 8.89 -25.82
CA LEU A 5 -12.10 7.58 -26.47
C LEU A 5 -12.93 6.64 -25.58
N PRO A 6 -13.92 5.92 -26.15
CA PRO A 6 -14.77 5.03 -25.38
C PRO A 6 -13.95 3.90 -24.75
N ASN A 7 -14.26 3.60 -23.50
CA ASN A 7 -13.65 2.50 -22.76
C ASN A 7 -13.92 1.17 -23.50
N PHE A 8 -12.91 0.61 -24.15
CA PHE A 8 -13.02 -0.61 -24.93
C PHE A 8 -12.75 -1.83 -24.04
N VAL A 9 -13.80 -2.60 -23.75
CA VAL A 9 -13.67 -3.92 -23.12
C VAL A 9 -13.70 -4.98 -24.23
N PRO A 10 -12.63 -5.78 -24.40
CA PRO A 10 -12.63 -6.84 -25.40
C PRO A 10 -13.64 -7.94 -25.05
N TYR A 11 -14.35 -8.46 -26.05
CA TYR A 11 -15.36 -9.50 -25.92
C TYR A 11 -15.07 -10.66 -26.88
N ILE A 12 -15.32 -11.90 -26.45
CA ILE A 12 -15.14 -13.11 -27.26
C ILE A 12 -16.44 -13.45 -28.02
N PRO A 13 -16.43 -13.43 -29.37
CA PRO A 13 -17.61 -13.67 -30.19
C PRO A 13 -18.10 -15.12 -30.11
N GLU A 14 -19.35 -15.35 -30.50
CA GLU A 14 -20.00 -16.68 -30.49
C GLU A 14 -19.32 -17.70 -31.41
N THR A 15 -18.63 -17.22 -32.45
CA THR A 15 -17.89 -18.05 -33.41
C THR A 15 -16.55 -18.56 -32.89
N ALA A 16 -16.09 -18.09 -31.72
CA ALA A 16 -14.86 -18.56 -31.12
C ALA A 16 -14.98 -20.04 -30.68
N PRO A 17 -13.89 -20.84 -30.78
CA PRO A 17 -13.88 -22.27 -30.50
C PRO A 17 -13.85 -22.57 -28.99
N PHE A 18 -14.83 -22.02 -28.26
CA PHE A 18 -15.03 -22.19 -26.82
C PHE A 18 -16.45 -22.67 -26.54
N THR A 19 -16.63 -23.43 -25.47
CA THR A 19 -17.97 -23.75 -24.98
C THR A 19 -18.67 -22.48 -24.47
N PRO A 20 -20.01 -22.45 -24.38
CA PRO A 20 -20.74 -21.31 -23.83
C PRO A 20 -20.24 -20.88 -22.44
N GLU A 21 -19.92 -21.84 -21.57
CA GLU A 21 -19.45 -21.61 -20.20
C GLU A 21 -18.05 -21.00 -20.18
N GLN A 22 -17.14 -21.50 -21.02
CA GLN A 22 -15.79 -20.95 -21.17
C GLN A 22 -15.84 -19.51 -21.69
N ARG A 23 -16.72 -19.24 -22.65
CA ARG A 23 -16.93 -17.90 -23.20
C ARG A 23 -17.44 -16.93 -22.13
N ALA A 24 -18.42 -17.36 -21.32
CA ALA A 24 -18.96 -16.56 -20.23
C ALA A 24 -17.88 -16.24 -19.18
N TYR A 25 -17.06 -17.22 -18.80
CA TYR A 25 -15.94 -17.04 -17.87
C TYR A 25 -14.92 -16.03 -18.40
N LEU A 26 -14.47 -16.18 -19.65
CA LEU A 26 -13.45 -15.30 -20.24
C LEU A 26 -13.95 -13.86 -20.43
N ASN A 27 -15.21 -13.68 -20.82
CA ASN A 27 -15.82 -12.35 -20.90
C ASN A 27 -15.93 -11.68 -19.53
N GLY A 28 -16.24 -12.45 -18.46
CA GLY A 28 -16.23 -11.95 -17.09
C GLY A 28 -14.82 -11.57 -16.60
N LEU A 29 -13.81 -12.37 -16.95
CA LEU A 29 -12.41 -12.07 -16.65
C LEU A 29 -11.95 -10.78 -17.35
N PHE A 30 -12.26 -10.61 -18.63
CA PHE A 30 -11.96 -9.36 -19.36
C PHE A 30 -12.71 -8.17 -18.77
N ALA A 31 -14.00 -8.33 -18.44
CA ALA A 31 -14.74 -7.28 -17.77
C ALA A 31 -14.06 -6.84 -16.46
N GLY A 32 -13.54 -7.78 -15.65
CA GLY A 32 -12.77 -7.47 -14.44
C GLY A 32 -11.42 -6.79 -14.71
N LEU A 33 -10.63 -7.34 -15.64
CA LEU A 33 -9.30 -6.81 -16.00
C LEU A 33 -9.37 -5.40 -16.60
N PHE A 34 -10.41 -5.13 -17.38
CA PHE A 34 -10.65 -3.83 -18.04
C PHE A 34 -11.69 -2.97 -17.28
N SER A 35 -12.14 -3.40 -16.09
CA SER A 35 -12.99 -2.59 -15.20
C SER A 35 -12.26 -1.36 -14.65
N SER A 36 -10.93 -1.35 -14.71
CA SER A 36 -10.08 -0.22 -14.31
C SER A 36 -10.01 0.87 -15.38
N ALA A 37 -11.12 1.11 -16.08
CA ALA A 37 -11.36 2.37 -16.74
C ALA A 37 -11.41 3.47 -15.67
N PRO A 38 -10.92 4.69 -15.95
CA PRO A 38 -10.95 5.74 -14.97
C PRO A 38 -12.42 6.06 -14.65
N ALA A 39 -12.91 5.61 -13.50
CA ALA A 39 -13.96 6.31 -12.76
C ALA A 39 -13.42 7.63 -12.16
N LEU A 40 -12.55 8.33 -12.90
CA LEU A 40 -11.97 9.64 -12.58
C LEU A 40 -12.78 10.79 -13.17
N ALA A 41 -13.85 10.52 -13.92
CA ALA A 41 -14.81 11.54 -14.32
C ALA A 41 -16.09 11.38 -13.49
N ALA A 42 -16.26 12.27 -12.49
CA ALA A 42 -17.49 12.53 -11.73
C ALA A 42 -17.77 11.74 -10.43
N ARG A 43 -16.77 11.12 -9.78
CA ARG A 43 -16.78 11.14 -8.30
C ARG A 43 -16.09 12.41 -7.82
N GLN A 44 -16.85 13.50 -7.77
CA GLN A 44 -16.56 14.54 -6.79
C GLN A 44 -16.94 13.94 -5.44
N ASP A 45 -16.07 13.10 -4.88
CA ASP A 45 -16.11 12.88 -3.46
C ASP A 45 -15.99 14.28 -2.83
N PRO A 46 -16.86 14.66 -1.87
CA PRO A 46 -16.68 15.90 -1.13
C PRO A 46 -15.22 15.92 -0.65
N PRO A 47 -14.55 17.09 -0.63
CA PRO A 47 -13.15 17.14 -0.24
C PRO A 47 -13.04 16.44 1.11
N VAL A 48 -12.47 15.23 1.09
CA VAL A 48 -12.19 14.50 2.31
C VAL A 48 -11.15 15.39 2.96
N ALA A 49 -11.59 16.15 3.95
CA ALA A 49 -10.70 16.97 4.76
C ALA A 49 -9.55 16.05 5.12
N ALA A 50 -8.35 16.37 4.64
CA ALA A 50 -7.19 15.53 4.85
C ALA A 50 -7.09 15.33 6.35
N GLN A 51 -7.39 14.10 6.81
CA GLN A 51 -7.29 13.82 8.23
C GLN A 51 -5.83 14.05 8.61
N PRO A 52 -5.58 14.72 9.75
CA PRO A 52 -4.22 15.00 10.16
C PRO A 52 -3.46 13.67 10.26
N SER A 53 -2.32 13.59 9.59
CA SER A 53 -1.49 12.39 9.61
C SER A 53 -1.16 12.02 11.05
N GLN A 54 -1.35 10.76 11.40
CA GLN A 54 -1.11 10.31 12.78
C GLN A 54 0.39 10.06 12.97
N PRO A 55 1.00 10.51 14.09
CA PRO A 55 2.43 10.27 14.33
C PRO A 55 2.70 8.77 14.44
N LEU A 56 3.78 8.29 13.82
CA LEU A 56 4.24 6.90 13.95
C LEU A 56 5.74 6.88 14.22
N THR A 57 6.14 6.37 15.37
CA THR A 57 7.55 6.20 15.71
C THR A 57 7.99 4.81 15.31
N ILE A 58 9.06 4.73 14.53
CA ILE A 58 9.64 3.48 14.04
C ILE A 58 11.01 3.32 14.68
N LEU A 59 11.16 2.36 15.58
CA LEU A 59 12.43 2.04 16.21
C LEU A 59 13.06 0.84 15.50
N PHE A 60 14.35 0.90 15.19
CA PHE A 60 15.07 -0.22 14.60
C PHE A 60 16.32 -0.63 15.36
N GLY A 61 16.50 -1.94 15.55
CA GLY A 61 17.74 -2.56 16.03
C GLY A 61 18.38 -3.35 14.89
N SER A 62 19.58 -2.96 14.44
CA SER A 62 20.20 -3.53 13.24
C SER A 62 21.72 -3.60 13.34
N GLN A 63 22.30 -4.79 13.18
CA GLN A 63 23.77 -4.96 13.15
C GLN A 63 24.35 -4.75 11.75
N THR A 64 23.73 -5.32 10.71
CA THR A 64 24.20 -5.27 9.31
C THR A 64 23.35 -4.38 8.40
N GLY A 65 22.49 -3.54 8.99
CA GLY A 65 21.63 -2.58 8.27
C GLY A 65 20.33 -3.12 7.66
N ASN A 66 20.01 -4.42 7.78
CA ASN A 66 18.77 -4.97 7.19
C ASN A 66 17.48 -4.41 7.85
N ALA A 67 17.43 -4.38 9.18
CA ALA A 67 16.26 -3.83 9.88
C ALA A 67 16.12 -2.31 9.68
N GLU A 68 17.24 -1.59 9.58
CA GLU A 68 17.22 -0.17 9.21
C GLU A 68 16.64 0.05 7.80
N ALA A 69 17.07 -0.74 6.82
CA ALA A 69 16.54 -0.67 5.46
C ALA A 69 15.03 -1.00 5.42
N LEU A 70 14.58 -1.96 6.23
CA LEU A 70 13.17 -2.27 6.38
C LEU A 70 12.40 -1.11 7.04
N ALA A 71 12.93 -0.51 8.10
CA ALA A 71 12.33 0.64 8.77
C ALA A 71 12.11 1.83 7.81
N LYS A 72 13.10 2.13 6.95
CA LYS A 72 12.97 3.17 5.90
C LYS A 72 11.87 2.85 4.89
N ARG A 73 11.75 1.59 4.47
CA ARG A 73 10.67 1.14 3.57
C ARG A 73 9.29 1.27 4.25
N MET A 74 9.19 0.87 5.52
CA MET A 74 7.97 1.00 6.30
C MET A 74 7.57 2.46 6.53
N ALA A 75 8.52 3.36 6.79
CA ALA A 75 8.24 4.79 6.88
C ALA A 75 7.65 5.34 5.58
N LYS A 76 8.23 4.99 4.43
CA LYS A 76 7.70 5.41 3.12
C LYS A 76 6.28 4.90 2.90
N GLU A 77 6.01 3.65 3.25
CA GLU A 77 4.68 3.05 3.09
C GLU A 77 3.67 3.67 4.05
N ALA A 78 4.01 3.80 5.34
CA ALA A 78 3.14 4.40 6.35
C ALA A 78 2.72 5.84 5.99
N GLY A 79 3.62 6.62 5.39
CA GLY A 79 3.29 7.95 4.86
C GLY A 79 2.15 7.95 3.82
N ARG A 80 2.01 6.87 3.05
CA ARG A 80 0.92 6.67 2.08
C ARG A 80 -0.42 6.27 2.74
N HIS A 81 -0.36 5.81 3.99
CA HIS A 81 -1.52 5.35 4.78
C HIS A 81 -1.94 6.36 5.86
N GLY A 82 -1.57 7.64 5.71
CA GLY A 82 -2.00 8.69 6.62
C GLY A 82 -1.22 8.75 7.93
N PHE A 83 0.02 8.25 7.96
CA PHE A 83 0.92 8.45 9.09
C PHE A 83 1.95 9.56 8.80
N ALA A 84 2.49 10.15 9.85
CA ALA A 84 3.69 10.98 9.85
C ALA A 84 4.82 10.19 10.53
N PRO A 85 5.49 9.28 9.79
CA PRO A 85 6.44 8.37 10.38
C PRO A 85 7.81 9.02 10.63
N THR A 86 8.43 8.69 11.76
CA THR A 86 9.82 9.04 12.08
C THR A 86 10.57 7.79 12.50
N ALA A 87 11.77 7.57 11.94
CA ALA A 87 12.56 6.37 12.22
C ALA A 87 13.81 6.70 13.06
N TYR A 88 14.06 5.92 14.10
CA TYR A 88 15.19 6.07 15.02
C TYR A 88 15.92 4.75 15.24
N ASP A 89 17.23 4.83 15.46
CA ASP A 89 18.00 3.72 16.02
C ASP A 89 17.54 3.48 17.47
N LEU A 90 17.16 2.24 17.77
CA LEU A 90 16.69 1.82 19.08
C LEU A 90 17.71 2.12 20.19
N ALA A 91 19.01 2.00 19.90
CA ALA A 91 20.08 2.25 20.86
C ALA A 91 20.23 3.73 21.23
N GLN A 92 19.74 4.63 20.37
CA GLN A 92 19.84 6.08 20.54
C GLN A 92 18.53 6.71 21.04
N TYR A 93 17.45 5.94 21.12
CA TYR A 93 16.13 6.45 21.44
C TYR A 93 15.91 6.57 22.97
N PRO A 94 15.54 7.76 23.50
CA PRO A 94 15.34 7.95 24.93
C PRO A 94 14.17 7.14 25.49
N ARG A 95 14.40 6.36 26.54
CA ARG A 95 13.39 5.43 27.10
C ARG A 95 12.19 6.13 27.72
N ASP A 96 12.39 7.34 28.24
CA ASP A 96 11.35 8.20 28.80
C ASP A 96 10.33 8.63 27.74
N GLN A 97 10.77 8.82 26.49
CA GLN A 97 9.88 9.18 25.37
C GLN A 97 8.93 8.06 24.95
N LEU A 98 9.26 6.78 25.22
CA LEU A 98 8.40 5.64 24.85
C LEU A 98 6.97 5.76 25.40
N THR A 99 6.81 6.36 26.57
CA THR A 99 5.49 6.54 27.21
C THR A 99 4.62 7.61 26.54
N ALA A 100 5.24 8.50 25.76
CA ALA A 100 4.56 9.57 25.03
C ALA A 100 4.18 9.15 23.60
N GLU A 101 4.67 8.01 23.12
CA GLU A 101 4.44 7.56 21.75
C GLU A 101 3.02 7.05 21.54
N LYS A 102 2.32 7.63 20.57
CA LYS A 102 0.94 7.25 20.24
C LYS A 102 0.88 5.94 19.45
N TYR A 103 1.76 5.77 18.48
CA TYR A 103 1.93 4.54 17.71
C TYR A 103 3.42 4.26 17.56
N LEU A 104 3.80 3.03 17.85
CA LEU A 104 5.19 2.59 17.81
C LEU A 104 5.31 1.28 17.03
N LEU A 105 6.25 1.23 16.10
CA LEU A 105 6.65 0.05 15.37
C LEU A 105 8.10 -0.28 15.71
N LEU A 106 8.36 -1.48 16.23
CA LEU A 106 9.70 -1.95 16.54
C LEU A 106 10.15 -2.98 15.50
N LEU A 107 11.30 -2.74 14.87
CA LEU A 107 11.93 -3.66 13.94
C LEU A 107 13.31 -4.03 14.44
N THR A 108 13.49 -5.24 14.97
CA THR A 108 14.81 -5.70 15.38
C THR A 108 15.22 -6.92 14.58
N SER A 109 16.50 -6.97 14.20
CA SER A 109 17.11 -8.22 13.77
C SER A 109 17.48 -9.02 15.02
N THR A 110 17.41 -10.34 14.95
CA THR A 110 18.01 -11.22 15.97
C THR A 110 19.23 -11.89 15.35
N TYR A 111 20.26 -12.16 16.13
CA TYR A 111 21.46 -12.86 15.67
C TYR A 111 21.72 -14.09 16.57
N GLY A 112 22.11 -15.23 15.98
CA GLY A 112 22.35 -16.47 16.74
C GLY A 112 21.07 -17.12 17.30
N GLU A 113 21.11 -17.57 18.56
CA GLU A 113 20.05 -18.32 19.26
C GLU A 113 19.01 -17.42 19.98
N GLY A 114 18.98 -16.10 19.72
CA GLY A 114 17.93 -15.20 20.23
C GLY A 114 18.40 -13.94 20.97
N ASP A 115 19.67 -13.55 20.87
CA ASP A 115 20.11 -12.25 21.38
C ASP A 115 19.70 -11.11 20.41
N PRO A 116 19.16 -9.98 20.93
CA PRO A 116 18.71 -8.85 20.15
C PRO A 116 19.85 -7.96 19.61
#